data_AF-A0A5D2P6F4-F1
#
_entry.id   AF-A0A5D2P6F4-F1
#
_cell.length_a   1.000
_cell.length_b   1.000
_cell.length_c   1.000
_cell.angle_alpha   90.00
_cell.angle_beta   90.00
_cell.angle_gamma   90.00
#
_symmetry.space_group_name_H-M   'P 1'
#
loop_
_entity.id
_entity.type
_entity.pdbx_description
1 polymer ?
#
loop_
_entity_poly.entity_id
_entity_poly.type
_entity_poly.pdbx_seq_one_letter_code
_entity_poly.pdbx_strand_id
1 'polypeptide(L)'
;MAKFSIPKLGFLLLCCLAALTEATYMKYKDPKQPLGVRIKDLMRRMTLAEKIGQMTQIERTVATPDAMKNYFIGSVLSGGGSVPAQKATPETWIEMVNTIQKASLSTRLGIPMIYGIDAVHGHNNVYKATIFPHNIGLGVTRDPNLVKRIGEATALEVRATGIPYAFAPCIAVCRDPRWGRCYESYSEDHKIVQMMTEIITGLQGGLPVHSKKGVPFVAGKNKVAACAKHIMWEMEVQQKA
;
A
#
# COMPACT_ATOMS: atom_id res chain seq x y z
N MET A 1 -64.41 43.86 23.03
CA MET A 1 -64.27 42.77 22.04
C MET A 1 -63.21 43.17 21.01
N ALA A 2 -61.95 42.78 21.21
CA ALA A 2 -60.86 43.06 20.27
C ALA A 2 -60.39 41.73 19.65
N LYS A 3 -60.47 41.64 18.32
CA LYS A 3 -60.12 40.45 17.53
C LYS A 3 -58.61 40.34 17.38
N PHE A 4 -58.03 39.24 17.84
CA PHE A 4 -56.63 38.89 17.57
C PHE A 4 -56.49 38.39 16.12
N SER A 5 -55.65 39.06 15.33
CA SER A 5 -55.22 38.61 14.01
C SER A 5 -53.91 37.83 14.16
N ILE A 6 -53.94 36.53 13.87
CA ILE A 6 -52.77 35.67 13.72
C ILE A 6 -52.71 35.31 12.24
N PRO A 7 -51.73 35.81 11.47
CA PRO A 7 -50.86 34.88 10.75
C PRO A 7 -49.46 35.46 10.50
N LYS A 8 -48.52 35.30 11.43
CA LYS A 8 -47.08 35.43 11.12
C LYS A 8 -46.21 34.31 11.70
N LEU A 9 -46.78 33.42 12.52
CA LEU A 9 -46.03 32.33 13.16
C LEU A 9 -45.95 31.05 12.31
N GLY A 10 -46.84 30.88 11.32
CA GLY A 10 -46.85 29.69 10.46
C GLY A 10 -45.77 29.66 9.38
N PHE A 11 -45.24 30.81 8.96
CA PHE A 11 -44.25 30.88 7.88
C PHE A 11 -42.81 30.65 8.36
N LEU A 12 -42.52 30.98 9.63
CA LEU A 12 -41.18 30.79 10.20
C LEU A 12 -40.90 29.31 10.55
N LEU A 13 -41.94 28.52 10.84
CA LEU A 13 -41.79 27.10 11.13
C LEU A 13 -41.56 26.25 9.87
N LEU A 14 -42.01 26.70 8.69
CA LEU A 14 -41.82 25.98 7.43
C LEU A 14 -40.40 26.14 6.86
N CYS A 15 -39.71 27.23 7.16
CA CYS A 15 -38.33 27.48 6.69
C CYS A 15 -37.26 26.73 7.51
N CYS A 16 -37.58 26.31 8.75
CA CYS A 16 -36.64 25.54 9.59
C CYS A 16 -36.61 24.04 9.26
N LEU A 17 -37.56 23.52 8.47
CA LEU A 17 -37.61 22.11 8.06
C LEU A 17 -36.80 21.79 6.79
N ALA A 18 -36.32 22.81 6.06
CA ALA A 18 -35.62 22.62 4.78
C ALA A 18 -34.09 22.55 4.87
N ALA A 19 -33.50 22.61 6.08
CA ALA A 19 -32.05 22.64 6.28
C ALA A 19 -31.50 21.47 7.12
N LEU A 20 -32.21 20.34 7.16
CA LEU A 20 -31.58 19.07 7.51
C LEU A 20 -30.83 18.58 6.27
N THR A 21 -29.60 19.05 6.10
CA THR A 21 -28.63 18.35 5.27
C THR A 21 -28.41 16.98 5.92
N GLU A 22 -29.18 15.97 5.49
CA GLU A 22 -28.83 14.58 5.77
C GLU A 22 -27.40 14.40 5.25
N ALA A 23 -26.44 14.31 6.17
CA ALA A 23 -25.10 13.87 5.84
C ALA A 23 -25.24 12.51 5.16
N THR A 24 -25.12 12.49 3.84
CA THR A 24 -25.40 11.30 3.05
C THR A 24 -24.47 10.18 3.51
N TYR A 25 -25.05 9.14 4.11
CA TYR A 25 -24.29 8.01 4.62
C TYR A 25 -23.42 7.39 3.52
N MET A 26 -22.10 7.41 3.74
CA MET A 26 -21.10 6.96 2.78
C MET A 26 -20.68 5.52 3.10
N LYS A 27 -21.25 4.54 2.41
CA LYS A 27 -20.98 3.10 2.65
C LYS A 27 -19.49 2.78 2.58
N TYR A 28 -18.71 3.44 1.72
CA TYR A 28 -17.28 3.19 1.62
C TYR A 28 -16.49 3.52 2.91
N LYS A 29 -17.01 4.43 3.74
CA LYS A 29 -16.41 4.80 5.04
C LYS A 29 -16.80 3.86 6.18
N ASP A 30 -17.82 3.03 6.01
CA ASP A 30 -18.25 2.09 7.05
C ASP A 30 -17.42 0.79 7.00
N PRO A 31 -16.59 0.49 8.01
CA PRO A 31 -15.78 -0.72 8.04
C PRO A 31 -16.59 -2.01 8.20
N LYS A 32 -17.88 -1.93 8.60
CA LYS A 32 -18.78 -3.09 8.72
C LYS A 32 -19.36 -3.53 7.38
N GLN A 33 -19.28 -2.69 6.33
CA GLN A 33 -19.76 -3.03 5.00
C GLN A 33 -18.78 -4.00 4.29
N PRO A 34 -19.28 -4.97 3.50
CA PRO A 34 -18.44 -5.85 2.71
C PRO A 34 -17.51 -5.07 1.79
N LEU A 35 -16.27 -5.55 1.60
CA LEU A 35 -15.25 -4.86 0.80
C LEU A 35 -15.75 -4.48 -0.61
N GLY A 36 -16.41 -5.40 -1.31
CA GLY A 36 -16.95 -5.14 -2.65
C GLY A 36 -18.02 -4.03 -2.67
N VAL A 37 -18.82 -3.91 -1.61
CA VAL A 37 -19.81 -2.82 -1.45
C VAL A 37 -19.09 -1.48 -1.26
N ARG A 38 -18.06 -1.45 -0.42
CA ARG A 38 -17.25 -0.25 -0.17
C ARG A 38 -16.55 0.23 -1.44
N ILE A 39 -15.94 -0.69 -2.20
CA ILE A 39 -15.29 -0.39 -3.49
C ILE A 39 -16.31 0.17 -4.48
N LYS A 40 -17.47 -0.48 -4.66
CA LYS A 40 -18.49 -0.04 -5.62
C LYS A 40 -19.08 1.33 -5.26
N ASP A 41 -19.32 1.60 -3.99
CA ASP A 41 -19.79 2.91 -3.51
C ASP A 41 -18.73 4.00 -3.74
N LEU A 42 -17.47 3.73 -3.43
CA LEU A 42 -16.37 4.68 -3.65
C LEU A 42 -16.20 4.99 -5.15
N MET A 43 -16.07 3.96 -6.00
CA MET A 43 -15.83 4.12 -7.44
C MET A 43 -16.93 4.91 -8.16
N ARG A 44 -18.18 4.82 -7.68
CA ARG A 44 -19.31 5.61 -8.18
C ARG A 44 -19.24 7.09 -7.81
N ARG A 45 -18.57 7.43 -6.71
CA ARG A 45 -18.41 8.80 -6.22
C ARG A 45 -17.20 9.51 -6.82
N MET A 46 -16.26 8.76 -7.40
CA MET A 46 -15.03 9.29 -7.98
C MET A 46 -15.27 9.93 -9.35
N THR A 47 -14.73 11.12 -9.51
CA THR A 47 -14.47 11.77 -10.81
C THR A 47 -13.42 10.98 -11.60
N LEU A 48 -13.26 11.32 -12.89
CA LEU A 48 -12.19 10.75 -13.70
C LEU A 48 -10.80 11.11 -13.15
N ALA A 49 -10.60 12.36 -12.71
CA ALA A 49 -9.35 12.82 -12.13
C ALA A 49 -8.96 12.03 -10.87
N GLU A 50 -9.91 11.76 -9.97
CA GLU A 50 -9.66 10.93 -8.79
C GLU A 50 -9.30 9.48 -9.15
N LYS A 51 -9.90 8.92 -10.22
CA LYS A 51 -9.56 7.56 -10.70
C LYS A 51 -8.14 7.50 -11.27
N ILE A 52 -7.77 8.48 -12.08
CA ILE A 52 -6.41 8.62 -12.63
C ILE A 52 -5.41 8.82 -11.48
N GLY A 53 -5.73 9.68 -10.51
CA GLY A 53 -4.92 9.89 -9.32
C GLY A 53 -4.65 8.60 -8.56
N GLN A 54 -5.68 7.75 -8.37
CA GLN A 54 -5.51 6.45 -7.73
C GLN A 54 -4.60 5.48 -8.50
N MET A 55 -4.49 5.63 -9.82
CA MET A 55 -3.57 4.85 -10.67
C MET A 55 -2.15 5.45 -10.73
N THR A 56 -1.92 6.58 -10.08
CA THR A 56 -0.65 7.31 -10.14
C THR A 56 0.15 7.07 -8.87
N GLN A 57 1.37 6.53 -9.05
CA GLN A 57 2.38 6.42 -8.01
C GLN A 57 3.50 7.42 -8.30
N ILE A 58 3.88 8.25 -7.32
CA ILE A 58 4.95 9.24 -7.47
C ILE A 58 6.08 9.02 -6.47
N GLU A 59 7.26 9.54 -6.78
CA GLU A 59 8.40 9.51 -5.87
C GLU A 59 8.23 10.56 -4.74
N ARG A 60 8.66 10.25 -3.52
CA ARG A 60 8.47 11.10 -2.34
C ARG A 60 9.06 12.51 -2.46
N THR A 61 10.05 12.73 -3.32
CA THR A 61 10.70 14.04 -3.54
C THR A 61 9.77 15.05 -4.20
N VAL A 62 8.76 14.57 -4.94
CA VAL A 62 7.75 15.41 -5.59
C VAL A 62 6.38 15.32 -4.89
N ALA A 63 6.24 14.51 -3.84
CA ALA A 63 5.00 14.29 -3.10
C ALA A 63 4.68 15.43 -2.09
N THR A 64 4.58 16.66 -2.58
CA THR A 64 4.18 17.81 -1.75
C THR A 64 2.70 17.71 -1.34
N PRO A 65 2.27 18.33 -0.23
CA PRO A 65 0.85 18.34 0.15
C PRO A 65 -0.08 18.83 -0.96
N ASP A 66 0.35 19.81 -1.76
CA ASP A 66 -0.43 20.34 -2.88
C ASP A 66 -0.50 19.35 -4.04
N ALA A 67 0.61 18.67 -4.37
CA ALA A 67 0.58 17.61 -5.39
C ALA A 67 -0.38 16.48 -5.00
N MET A 68 -0.32 16.04 -3.74
CA MET A 68 -1.22 15.00 -3.21
C MET A 68 -2.70 15.41 -3.30
N LYS A 69 -3.01 16.67 -2.96
CA LYS A 69 -4.39 17.19 -2.96
C LYS A 69 -4.92 17.44 -4.37
N ASN A 70 -4.16 18.13 -5.21
CA ASN A 70 -4.62 18.61 -6.51
C ASN A 70 -4.71 17.48 -7.54
N TYR A 71 -3.87 16.45 -7.41
CA TYR A 71 -3.83 15.32 -8.34
C TYR A 71 -4.38 14.01 -7.76
N PHE A 72 -4.95 14.04 -6.55
CA PHE A 72 -5.60 12.88 -5.91
C PHE A 72 -4.75 11.60 -5.87
N ILE A 73 -3.43 11.79 -5.67
CA ILE A 73 -2.41 10.75 -5.80
C ILE A 73 -2.72 9.54 -4.91
N GLY A 74 -2.76 8.35 -5.51
CA GLY A 74 -3.09 7.09 -4.86
C GLY A 74 -1.90 6.41 -4.19
N SER A 75 -0.68 6.67 -4.64
CA SER A 75 0.49 6.03 -4.08
C SER A 75 1.75 6.91 -4.12
N VAL A 76 2.62 6.71 -3.13
CA VAL A 76 3.95 7.31 -3.09
C VAL A 76 4.97 6.20 -2.89
N LEU A 77 6.19 6.36 -3.39
CA LEU A 77 7.29 5.47 -3.08
C LEU A 77 8.56 6.20 -2.63
N SER A 78 9.43 5.46 -1.95
CA SER A 78 10.86 5.75 -1.87
C SER A 78 11.61 4.83 -2.84
N GLY A 79 12.30 5.42 -3.82
CA GLY A 79 13.29 4.69 -4.60
C GLY A 79 14.52 4.32 -3.76
N GLY A 80 15.44 3.53 -4.33
CA GLY A 80 16.71 3.19 -3.68
C GLY A 80 17.49 4.43 -3.24
N GLY A 81 17.79 4.54 -1.94
CA GLY A 81 18.47 5.69 -1.33
C GLY A 81 17.59 6.92 -1.10
N SER A 82 16.32 6.92 -1.50
CA SER A 82 15.40 8.03 -1.25
C SER A 82 14.87 7.99 0.19
N VAL A 83 15.60 8.66 1.07
CA VAL A 83 15.36 8.69 2.52
C VAL A 83 14.99 10.12 2.96
N PRO A 84 14.25 10.30 4.08
CA PRO A 84 13.87 11.63 4.56
C PRO A 84 15.07 12.45 5.05
N ALA A 85 16.10 11.79 5.60
CA ALA A 85 17.36 12.39 6.00
C ALA A 85 18.46 11.33 6.11
N GLN A 86 19.73 11.75 6.11
CA GLN A 86 20.85 10.84 6.37
C GLN A 86 20.71 10.24 7.77
N LYS A 87 20.81 8.90 7.88
CA LYS A 87 20.66 8.16 9.15
C LYS A 87 19.33 8.45 9.88
N ALA A 88 18.26 8.76 9.15
CA ALA A 88 16.94 9.02 9.71
C ALA A 88 16.45 7.90 10.64
N THR A 89 15.85 8.28 11.76
CA THR A 89 15.24 7.34 12.70
C THR A 89 13.88 6.85 12.17
N PRO A 90 13.33 5.73 12.70
CA PRO A 90 11.98 5.30 12.35
C PRO A 90 10.90 6.38 12.56
N GLU A 91 11.04 7.22 13.59
CA GLU A 91 10.13 8.34 13.87
C GLU A 91 10.16 9.38 12.76
N THR A 92 11.34 9.73 12.24
CA THR A 92 11.47 10.64 11.09
C THR A 92 10.77 10.11 9.84
N TRP A 93 10.85 8.79 9.60
CA TRP A 93 10.10 8.16 8.51
C TRP A 93 8.59 8.23 8.75
N ILE A 94 8.12 7.90 9.96
CA ILE A 94 6.71 7.98 10.33
C ILE A 94 6.17 9.40 10.13
N GLU A 95 6.92 10.42 10.54
CA GLU A 95 6.53 11.82 10.37
C GLU A 95 6.37 12.20 8.89
N MET A 96 7.33 11.81 8.04
CA MET A 96 7.24 12.01 6.59
C MET A 96 6.01 11.31 6.01
N VAL A 97 5.84 10.01 6.28
CA VAL A 97 4.71 9.22 5.75
C VAL A 97 3.37 9.80 6.22
N ASN A 98 3.25 10.16 7.49
CA ASN A 98 2.03 10.75 8.06
C ASN A 98 1.71 12.12 7.46
N THR A 99 2.73 12.94 7.14
CA THR A 99 2.53 14.25 6.51
C THR A 99 1.91 14.08 5.12
N ILE A 100 2.45 13.16 4.32
CA ILE A 100 1.92 12.83 2.99
C ILE A 100 0.51 12.20 3.11
N GLN A 101 0.32 11.31 4.08
CA GLN A 101 -0.97 10.67 4.35
C GLN A 101 -2.05 11.71 4.68
N LYS A 102 -1.76 12.68 5.57
CA LYS A 102 -2.68 13.76 5.94
C LYS A 102 -3.11 14.57 4.72
N ALA A 103 -2.20 14.83 3.78
CA ALA A 103 -2.55 15.50 2.53
C ALA A 103 -3.55 14.68 1.69
N SER A 104 -3.30 13.38 1.49
CA SER A 104 -4.25 12.50 0.77
C SER A 104 -5.64 12.44 1.42
N LEU A 105 -5.68 12.38 2.76
CA LEU A 105 -6.92 12.31 3.55
C LEU A 105 -7.71 13.63 3.55
N SER A 106 -7.08 14.75 3.25
CA SER A 106 -7.74 16.06 3.16
C SER A 106 -8.49 16.30 1.84
N THR A 107 -8.37 15.39 0.87
CA THR A 107 -9.12 15.45 -0.39
C THR A 107 -10.62 15.22 -0.15
N ARG A 108 -11.45 15.60 -1.13
CA ARG A 108 -12.92 15.50 -1.07
C ARG A 108 -13.44 14.12 -0.61
N LEU A 109 -12.83 13.03 -1.10
CA LEU A 109 -13.22 11.66 -0.73
C LEU A 109 -12.37 11.07 0.42
N GLY A 110 -11.26 11.71 0.78
CA GLY A 110 -10.36 11.27 1.84
C GLY A 110 -9.82 9.86 1.63
N ILE A 111 -9.45 9.52 0.39
CA ILE A 111 -8.90 8.20 0.07
C ILE A 111 -7.43 8.15 0.55
N PRO A 112 -7.05 7.20 1.40
CA PRO A 112 -5.67 7.10 1.86
C PRO A 112 -4.74 6.69 0.73
N MET A 113 -3.58 7.34 0.61
CA MET A 113 -2.49 6.85 -0.24
C MET A 113 -1.87 5.56 0.34
N ILE A 114 -1.28 4.73 -0.53
CA ILE A 114 -0.43 3.61 -0.13
C ILE A 114 1.04 3.94 -0.40
N TYR A 115 1.90 3.79 0.61
CA TYR A 115 3.34 4.06 0.49
C TYR A 115 4.12 2.77 0.20
N GLY A 116 4.94 2.76 -0.86
CA GLY A 116 5.76 1.62 -1.27
C GLY A 116 7.26 1.82 -1.07
N ILE A 117 7.99 0.74 -0.82
CA ILE A 117 9.45 0.75 -0.76
C ILE A 117 10.06 -0.61 -1.15
N ASP A 118 11.28 -0.60 -1.69
CA ASP A 118 12.07 -1.82 -1.90
C ASP A 118 12.63 -2.38 -0.58
N ALA A 119 11.83 -3.16 0.15
CA ALA A 119 12.28 -3.95 1.31
C ALA A 119 12.62 -5.39 0.89
N VAL A 120 13.67 -5.55 0.08
CA VAL A 120 13.97 -6.80 -0.66
C VAL A 120 14.88 -7.79 0.07
N HIS A 121 15.54 -7.38 1.15
CA HIS A 121 16.37 -8.22 2.01
C HIS A 121 16.41 -7.65 3.44
N GLY A 122 15.22 -7.38 3.98
CA GLY A 122 15.02 -6.48 5.12
C GLY A 122 14.66 -5.06 4.67
N HIS A 123 14.45 -4.15 5.62
CA HIS A 123 14.07 -2.76 5.35
C HIS A 123 15.28 -1.89 4.96
N ASN A 124 15.94 -2.30 3.88
CA ASN A 124 17.33 -2.00 3.53
C ASN A 124 17.65 -0.53 3.24
N ASN A 125 16.66 0.32 2.96
CA ASN A 125 16.89 1.77 2.85
C ASN A 125 17.02 2.46 4.22
N VAL A 126 16.60 1.81 5.31
CA VAL A 126 16.52 2.41 6.63
C VAL A 126 17.77 2.13 7.44
N TYR A 127 18.32 3.20 8.01
CA TYR A 127 19.53 3.10 8.83
C TYR A 127 19.30 2.19 10.04
N LYS A 128 20.22 1.24 10.25
CA LYS A 128 20.18 0.21 11.30
C LYS A 128 19.04 -0.82 11.19
N ALA A 129 18.27 -0.85 10.10
CA ALA A 129 17.38 -1.97 9.83
C ALA A 129 18.18 -3.27 9.68
N THR A 130 17.57 -4.40 10.01
CA THR A 130 18.19 -5.71 9.81
C THR A 130 18.38 -5.96 8.33
N ILE A 131 19.60 -6.32 7.93
CA ILE A 131 19.93 -6.69 6.55
C ILE A 131 20.09 -8.21 6.49
N PHE A 132 19.17 -8.86 5.79
CA PHE A 132 19.20 -10.30 5.55
C PHE A 132 20.08 -10.64 4.33
N PRO A 133 20.52 -11.91 4.18
CA PRO A 133 21.12 -12.37 2.94
C PRO A 133 20.20 -12.10 1.75
N HIS A 134 20.77 -11.71 0.61
CA HIS A 134 20.00 -11.61 -0.64
C HIS A 134 19.48 -12.97 -1.09
N ASN A 135 18.48 -12.92 -1.98
CA ASN A 135 17.67 -14.06 -2.38
C ASN A 135 18.48 -15.26 -2.89
N ILE A 136 19.57 -15.05 -3.62
CA ILE A 136 20.42 -16.16 -4.08
C ILE A 136 20.96 -17.00 -2.91
N GLY A 137 21.39 -16.35 -1.82
CA GLY A 137 21.85 -17.02 -0.61
C GLY A 137 20.70 -17.70 0.14
N LEU A 138 19.53 -17.06 0.19
CA LEU A 138 18.32 -17.67 0.77
C LEU A 138 17.87 -18.90 -0.02
N GLY A 139 18.03 -18.87 -1.34
CA GLY A 139 17.82 -20.00 -2.22
C GLY A 139 18.63 -21.21 -1.77
N VAL A 140 19.94 -21.05 -1.56
CA VAL A 140 20.87 -22.12 -1.13
C VAL A 140 20.39 -22.86 0.13
N THR A 141 19.71 -22.17 1.04
CA THR A 141 19.21 -22.78 2.29
C THR A 141 18.18 -23.88 2.08
N ARG A 142 17.42 -23.83 0.96
CA ARG A 142 16.26 -24.69 0.70
C ARG A 142 15.25 -24.72 1.86
N ASP A 143 15.20 -23.66 2.68
CA ASP A 143 14.32 -23.55 3.84
C ASP A 143 13.24 -22.47 3.62
N PRO A 144 12.05 -22.85 3.11
CA PRO A 144 10.94 -21.91 2.94
C PRO A 144 10.41 -21.35 4.26
N ASN A 145 10.54 -22.08 5.38
CA ASN A 145 10.09 -21.62 6.68
C ASN A 145 11.02 -20.52 7.22
N LEU A 146 12.33 -20.61 6.96
CA LEU A 146 13.26 -19.51 7.21
C LEU A 146 12.87 -18.27 6.44
N VAL A 147 12.64 -18.42 5.13
CA VAL A 147 12.26 -17.31 4.24
C VAL A 147 10.93 -16.67 4.64
N LYS A 148 9.96 -17.46 5.12
CA LYS A 148 8.74 -16.97 5.74
C LYS A 148 9.02 -16.10 6.97
N ARG A 149 9.83 -16.58 7.92
CA ARG A 149 10.20 -15.82 9.13
C ARG A 149 10.94 -14.52 8.80
N ILE A 150 11.76 -14.53 7.76
CA ILE A 150 12.40 -13.30 7.23
C ILE A 150 11.34 -12.31 6.73
N GLY A 151 10.32 -12.78 5.99
CA GLY A 151 9.19 -11.95 5.59
C GLY A 151 8.41 -11.38 6.77
N GLU A 152 8.22 -12.17 7.84
CA GLU A 152 7.55 -11.72 9.07
C GLU A 152 8.33 -10.61 9.78
N ALA A 153 9.64 -10.78 9.96
CA ALA A 153 10.52 -9.77 10.55
C ALA A 153 10.59 -8.50 9.68
N THR A 154 10.74 -8.67 8.36
CA THR A 154 10.76 -7.56 7.40
C THR A 154 9.47 -6.74 7.45
N ALA A 155 8.30 -7.40 7.51
CA ALA A 155 7.03 -6.69 7.61
C ALA A 155 6.93 -5.81 8.86
N LEU A 156 7.45 -6.29 10.00
CA LEU A 156 7.46 -5.52 11.24
C LEU A 156 8.37 -4.30 11.13
N GLU A 157 9.58 -4.46 10.58
CA GLU A 157 10.52 -3.35 10.41
C GLU A 157 10.00 -2.31 9.40
N VAL A 158 9.39 -2.74 8.30
CA VAL A 158 8.75 -1.84 7.33
C VAL A 158 7.58 -1.08 7.97
N ARG A 159 6.78 -1.75 8.80
CA ARG A 159 5.70 -1.10 9.56
C ARG A 159 6.22 -0.16 10.65
N ALA A 160 7.39 -0.41 11.22
CA ALA A 160 8.04 0.47 12.18
C ALA A 160 8.36 1.86 11.62
N THR A 161 8.39 2.01 10.28
CA THR A 161 8.56 3.31 9.61
C THR A 161 7.27 3.84 8.98
N GLY A 162 6.12 3.26 9.32
CA GLY A 162 4.80 3.66 8.81
C GLY A 162 4.46 3.16 7.40
N ILE A 163 5.34 2.39 6.75
CA ILE A 163 5.17 2.00 5.35
C ILE A 163 4.30 0.72 5.24
N PRO A 164 3.23 0.71 4.41
CA PRO A 164 2.33 -0.44 4.26
C PRO A 164 2.65 -1.42 3.13
N TYR A 165 3.59 -1.12 2.24
CA TYR A 165 3.79 -1.89 1.01
C TYR A 165 5.27 -2.12 0.71
N ALA A 166 5.67 -3.38 0.58
CA ALA A 166 7.01 -3.80 0.20
C ALA A 166 7.02 -4.29 -1.26
N PHE A 167 7.96 -3.80 -2.06
CA PHE A 167 8.22 -4.28 -3.42
C PHE A 167 9.03 -5.58 -3.41
N ALA A 168 8.52 -6.62 -2.75
CA ALA A 168 9.16 -7.92 -2.61
C ALA A 168 8.09 -9.04 -2.56
N PRO A 169 8.39 -10.26 -3.02
CA PRO A 169 9.68 -10.73 -3.52
C PRO A 169 9.95 -10.52 -5.01
N CYS A 170 11.24 -10.44 -5.36
CA CYS A 170 11.70 -10.76 -6.71
C CYS A 170 11.60 -12.28 -6.91
N ILE A 171 10.77 -12.72 -7.85
CA ILE A 171 10.55 -14.13 -8.20
C ILE A 171 11.09 -14.46 -9.60
N ALA A 172 12.09 -13.69 -10.06
CA ALA A 172 12.83 -14.01 -11.25
C ALA A 172 13.50 -15.39 -11.11
N VAL A 173 13.63 -16.09 -12.23
CA VAL A 173 14.40 -17.33 -12.34
C VAL A 173 15.65 -16.99 -13.13
N CYS A 174 16.74 -16.63 -12.43
CA CYS A 174 17.97 -16.20 -13.09
C CYS A 174 18.63 -17.35 -13.88
N ARG A 175 18.58 -17.31 -15.21
CA ARG A 175 19.19 -18.29 -16.14
C ARG A 175 20.57 -17.89 -16.64
N ASP A 176 20.96 -16.63 -16.46
CA ASP A 176 22.26 -16.12 -16.86
C ASP A 176 22.86 -15.24 -15.74
N PRO A 177 23.96 -15.69 -15.11
CA PRO A 177 24.59 -14.96 -13.99
C PRO A 177 25.27 -13.65 -14.42
N ARG A 178 25.41 -13.37 -15.73
CA ARG A 178 25.85 -12.05 -16.22
C ARG A 178 24.83 -10.96 -15.91
N TRP A 179 23.58 -11.34 -15.63
CA TRP A 179 22.54 -10.40 -15.24
C TRP A 179 22.84 -9.75 -13.89
N GLY A 180 22.96 -8.42 -13.87
CA GLY A 180 23.32 -7.65 -12.67
C GLY A 180 22.39 -7.79 -11.47
N ARG A 181 21.21 -8.41 -11.63
CA ARG A 181 20.25 -8.69 -10.54
C ARG A 181 20.13 -10.18 -10.23
N CYS A 182 21.05 -11.03 -10.71
CA CYS A 182 21.00 -12.46 -10.45
C CYS A 182 20.99 -12.79 -8.94
N TYR A 183 21.58 -11.91 -8.11
CA TYR A 183 21.52 -12.04 -6.66
C TYR A 183 20.10 -11.86 -6.06
N GLU A 184 19.18 -11.19 -6.77
CA GLU A 184 17.77 -11.04 -6.37
C GLU A 184 16.91 -12.25 -6.76
N SER A 185 17.42 -13.16 -7.58
CA SER A 185 16.77 -14.43 -7.89
C SER A 185 17.13 -15.47 -6.83
N TYR A 186 16.14 -16.26 -6.38
CA TYR A 186 16.42 -17.36 -5.44
C TYR A 186 17.18 -18.50 -6.10
N SER A 187 16.96 -18.78 -7.39
CA SER A 187 17.62 -19.87 -8.10
C SER A 187 17.40 -19.77 -9.61
N GLU A 188 18.24 -20.45 -10.39
CA GLU A 188 17.98 -20.77 -11.80
C GLU A 188 16.91 -21.85 -12.00
N ASP A 189 16.58 -22.61 -10.94
CA ASP A 189 15.51 -23.61 -10.93
C ASP A 189 14.23 -23.00 -10.37
N HIS A 190 13.18 -22.99 -11.21
CA HIS A 190 11.88 -22.44 -10.86
C HIS A 190 11.22 -23.13 -9.66
N LYS A 191 11.54 -24.41 -9.36
CA LYS A 191 10.98 -25.13 -8.21
C LYS A 191 11.45 -24.53 -6.90
N ILE A 192 12.71 -24.11 -6.83
CA ILE A 192 13.26 -23.41 -5.66
C ILE A 192 12.64 -22.02 -5.55
N VAL A 193 12.50 -21.29 -6.66
CA VAL A 193 11.82 -19.98 -6.65
C VAL A 193 10.36 -20.10 -6.16
N GLN A 194 9.63 -21.12 -6.62
CA GLN A 194 8.26 -21.41 -6.16
C GLN A 194 8.21 -21.70 -4.67
N MET A 195 9.15 -22.51 -4.15
CA MET A 195 9.27 -22.81 -2.73
C MET A 195 9.49 -21.53 -1.89
N MET A 196 10.31 -20.60 -2.37
CA MET A 196 10.63 -19.37 -1.63
C MET A 196 9.52 -18.31 -1.66
N THR A 197 8.40 -18.54 -2.36
CA THR A 197 7.24 -17.64 -2.33
C THR A 197 6.59 -17.54 -0.95
N GLU A 198 6.95 -18.40 0.00
CA GLU A 198 6.54 -18.31 1.42
C GLU A 198 6.88 -16.97 2.10
N ILE A 199 7.84 -16.21 1.56
CA ILE A 199 8.08 -14.82 2.02
C ILE A 199 6.83 -13.94 1.87
N ILE A 200 5.98 -14.17 0.87
CA ILE A 200 4.71 -13.44 0.67
C ILE A 200 3.80 -13.66 1.88
N THR A 201 3.67 -14.91 2.33
CA THR A 201 2.91 -15.26 3.54
C THR A 201 3.51 -14.62 4.79
N GLY A 202 4.84 -14.54 4.88
CA GLY A 202 5.50 -13.84 5.97
C GLY A 202 5.16 -12.34 6.00
N LEU A 203 5.25 -11.69 4.84
CA LEU A 203 5.00 -10.26 4.64
C LEU A 203 3.53 -9.88 4.89
N GLN A 204 2.60 -10.66 4.33
CA GLN A 204 1.15 -10.36 4.32
C GLN A 204 0.39 -11.00 5.49
N GLY A 205 0.92 -12.07 6.09
CA GLY A 205 0.20 -12.96 7.00
C GLY A 205 -0.48 -14.12 6.28
N GLY A 206 -0.86 -15.14 7.04
CA GLY A 206 -1.51 -16.35 6.51
C GLY A 206 -2.90 -16.07 5.93
N LEU A 207 -3.16 -16.58 4.73
CA LEU A 207 -4.47 -16.54 4.10
C LEU A 207 -5.51 -17.28 4.97
N PRO A 208 -6.74 -16.75 5.12
CA PRO A 208 -7.84 -17.48 5.75
C PRO A 208 -8.13 -18.80 5.02
N VAL A 209 -8.58 -19.80 5.78
CA VAL A 209 -9.03 -21.08 5.23
C VAL A 209 -10.15 -20.80 4.21
N HIS A 210 -10.10 -21.46 3.05
CA HIS A 210 -11.03 -21.27 1.92
C HIS A 210 -10.90 -19.95 1.14
N SER A 211 -9.77 -19.24 1.26
CA SER A 211 -9.48 -18.10 0.38
C SER A 211 -9.44 -18.52 -1.10
N LYS A 212 -10.07 -17.73 -1.96
CA LYS A 212 -10.01 -17.94 -3.42
C LYS A 212 -8.60 -17.59 -3.92
N LYS A 213 -8.06 -18.38 -4.85
CA LYS A 213 -6.79 -18.02 -5.52
C LYS A 213 -6.95 -16.69 -6.28
N GLY A 214 -5.90 -15.87 -6.28
CA GLY A 214 -5.86 -14.59 -6.98
C GLY A 214 -6.52 -13.40 -6.27
N VAL A 215 -6.99 -13.58 -5.02
CA VAL A 215 -7.49 -12.45 -4.22
C VAL A 215 -6.35 -11.79 -3.44
N PRO A 216 -6.29 -10.44 -3.37
CA PRO A 216 -5.30 -9.76 -2.56
C PRO A 216 -5.59 -9.95 -1.06
N PHE A 217 -4.54 -10.07 -0.25
CA PHE A 217 -4.67 -10.24 1.20
C PHE A 217 -3.54 -9.55 1.96
N VAL A 218 -3.89 -8.93 3.09
CA VAL A 218 -2.97 -8.46 4.13
C VAL A 218 -3.72 -8.60 5.46
N ALA A 219 -3.15 -9.35 6.41
CA ALA A 219 -3.85 -9.73 7.64
C ALA A 219 -4.16 -8.54 8.58
N GLY A 220 -3.44 -7.43 8.46
CA GLY A 220 -3.72 -6.23 9.24
C GLY A 220 -2.56 -5.24 9.32
N LYS A 221 -2.64 -4.33 10.28
CA LYS A 221 -1.72 -3.19 10.43
C LYS A 221 -0.26 -3.55 10.74
N ASN A 222 0.00 -4.76 11.23
CA ASN A 222 1.35 -5.27 11.53
C ASN A 222 1.96 -6.05 10.34
N LYS A 223 1.28 -6.08 9.20
CA LYS A 223 1.69 -6.77 7.96
C LYS A 223 1.73 -5.78 6.81
N VAL A 224 2.46 -6.11 5.75
CA VAL A 224 2.59 -5.25 4.56
C VAL A 224 2.01 -5.94 3.34
N ALA A 225 1.56 -5.17 2.37
CA ALA A 225 1.35 -5.70 1.03
C ALA A 225 2.70 -6.17 0.46
N ALA A 226 2.68 -7.28 -0.29
CA ALA A 226 3.82 -7.82 -1.01
C ALA A 226 3.63 -7.59 -2.52
N CYS A 227 4.70 -7.72 -3.28
CA CYS A 227 4.75 -7.54 -4.73
C CYS A 227 5.58 -8.66 -5.36
N ALA A 228 4.92 -9.60 -6.03
CA ALA A 228 5.63 -10.55 -6.88
C ALA A 228 6.13 -9.83 -8.15
N LYS A 229 7.44 -9.70 -8.30
CA LYS A 229 8.08 -8.95 -9.40
C LYS A 229 9.20 -9.73 -10.09
N HIS A 230 9.54 -9.46 -11.35
CA HIS A 230 8.89 -8.56 -12.32
C HIS A 230 8.18 -9.41 -13.38
N ILE A 231 6.84 -9.44 -13.38
CA ILE A 231 6.02 -10.22 -14.33
C ILE A 231 6.22 -9.65 -15.75
N MET A 232 6.51 -10.36 -16.83
CA MET A 232 7.20 -11.64 -17.10
C MET A 232 8.59 -11.37 -17.78
N TRP A 233 9.01 -10.10 -17.85
CA TRP A 233 10.05 -9.62 -18.77
C TRP A 233 11.48 -10.00 -18.39
N GLU A 234 11.79 -10.16 -17.10
CA GLU A 234 13.15 -10.50 -16.65
C GLU A 234 13.58 -11.91 -17.08
N MET A 235 12.65 -12.79 -17.48
CA MET A 235 12.97 -14.12 -18.00
C MET A 235 13.39 -14.14 -19.48
N GLU A 236 12.94 -13.17 -20.30
CA GLU A 236 13.23 -13.14 -21.74
C GLU A 236 14.61 -12.55 -22.06
N VAL A 237 15.08 -11.56 -21.29
CA VAL A 237 16.42 -10.96 -21.49
C VAL A 237 17.52 -12.00 -21.31
N GLN A 238 17.28 -13.01 -20.44
CA GLN A 238 18.24 -14.08 -20.17
C GLN A 238 18.24 -15.22 -21.19
N GLN A 239 17.30 -15.23 -22.14
CA GLN A 239 17.30 -16.20 -23.25
C GLN A 239 18.00 -15.67 -24.51
N LYS A 240 18.28 -14.37 -24.58
CA LYS A 240 18.83 -13.70 -25.78
C LYS A 240 20.30 -13.30 -25.67
N ALA A 241 21.01 -13.70 -24.61
CA ALA A 241 22.40 -13.33 -24.35
C ALA A 241 23.36 -14.52 -24.35
#